data_AF-A0A655DD08-F1
#
_entry.id   AF-A0A655DD08-F1
#
_cell.length_a   1.000
_cell.length_b   1.000
_cell.length_c   1.000
_cell.angle_alpha   90.00
_cell.angle_beta   90.00
_cell.angle_gamma   90.00
#
_symmetry.space_group_name_H-M   'P 1'
#
loop_
_entity.id
_entity.type
_entity.pdbx_description
1 polymer ?
#
loop_
_entity_poly.entity_id
_entity_poly.type
_entity_poly.pdbx_seq_one_letter_code
_entity_poly.pdbx_strand_id
1 'polypeptide(L)'
;MAGLAKRLPRRALTVLRGESLINDGTALVLFAVTVAVAEGAAGIGPAALVGRFVVSYLGGIMAGLLVGGLVTLLRRRIDAPLEEGALSLLTPFAAFLLAQSLKCSGVVAVLVSALVLTYVGPTVIRARSRLQAHAFWDIATFLINGSLWVFVGVQIPGAIDHIAGEDGGLPRATVLALAVTGVVIATRIAWVQATTVLGHTVDRVLKKPTRHVGFRQRCVTSWAGFRGAVSLAAALAVPMTTNSGAPFPDRNLIIFVVSVVILVTVLVQGTSLPTVVRWARMPEDVAHANELQLARTRSAQAALDALPTVADELGVAPDLVKHLEKEYEERAVLVMADGADSATSDLAERNDLVRRVRLGVLQHQRQAVTTLRNQNLIDDIVLRELQAAMDLEEVQLLDPADAE
;
A
#
# COMPACT_ATOMS: atom_id res chain seq x y z
N MET A 1 -4.50 -5.57 10.72
CA MET A 1 -4.61 -4.19 10.18
C MET A 1 -6.03 -3.82 9.71
N ALA A 2 -6.80 -4.72 9.08
CA ALA A 2 -8.11 -4.40 8.47
C ALA A 2 -9.17 -3.79 9.43
N GLY A 3 -9.24 -4.23 10.69
CA GLY A 3 -10.20 -3.69 11.66
C GLY A 3 -9.85 -2.32 12.25
N LEU A 4 -8.56 -1.94 12.27
CA LEU A 4 -8.09 -0.68 12.87
C LEU A 4 -8.10 0.49 11.89
N ALA A 5 -8.00 0.22 10.59
CA ALA A 5 -8.01 1.24 9.53
C ALA A 5 -9.33 2.04 9.47
N LYS A 6 -10.46 1.47 9.91
CA LYS A 6 -11.78 2.11 9.85
C LYS A 6 -11.97 3.31 10.79
N ARG A 7 -11.08 3.51 11.77
CA ARG A 7 -11.25 4.56 12.81
C ARG A 7 -10.21 5.68 12.76
N LEU A 8 -9.27 5.63 11.82
CA LEU A 8 -8.27 6.66 11.64
C LEU A 8 -8.66 7.55 10.45
N PRO A 9 -8.43 8.88 10.51
CA PRO A 9 -8.57 9.77 9.36
C PRO A 9 -7.72 9.26 8.19
N ARG A 10 -8.21 9.37 6.96
CA ARG A 10 -7.57 8.76 5.78
C ARG A 10 -6.16 9.29 5.58
N ARG A 11 -5.97 10.61 5.74
CA ARG A 11 -4.64 11.24 5.65
C ARG A 11 -3.64 10.62 6.63
N ALA A 12 -4.06 10.35 7.87
CA ALA A 12 -3.19 9.69 8.85
C ALA A 12 -2.86 8.25 8.43
N LEU A 13 -3.84 7.51 7.92
CA LEU A 13 -3.64 6.16 7.41
C LEU A 13 -2.70 6.12 6.19
N THR A 14 -2.85 7.04 5.25
CA THR A 14 -1.99 7.18 4.06
C THR A 14 -0.56 7.52 4.45
N VAL A 15 -0.37 8.47 5.38
CA VAL A 15 0.96 8.81 5.90
C VAL A 15 1.59 7.61 6.60
N LEU A 16 0.86 6.91 7.48
CA LEU A 16 1.38 5.72 8.18
C LEU A 16 1.74 4.59 7.21
N ARG A 17 0.92 4.34 6.17
CA ARG A 17 1.22 3.34 5.14
C ARG A 17 2.45 3.71 4.32
N GLY A 18 2.54 4.96 3.87
CA GLY A 18 3.69 5.47 3.12
C GLY A 18 4.98 5.41 3.95
N GLU A 19 4.91 5.81 5.22
CA GLU A 19 6.02 5.71 6.17
C GLU A 19 6.47 4.25 6.35
N SER A 20 5.53 3.32 6.58
CA SER A 20 5.85 1.89 6.73
C SER A 20 6.56 1.34 5.50
N LEU A 21 6.10 1.65 4.29
CA LEU A 21 6.70 1.17 3.05
C LEU A 21 8.15 1.66 2.87
N ILE A 22 8.41 2.95 3.12
CA ILE A 22 9.76 3.52 3.02
C ILE A 22 10.65 3.00 4.17
N ASN A 23 10.10 2.90 5.37
CA ASN A 23 10.79 2.39 6.55
C ASN A 23 11.23 0.93 6.36
N ASP A 24 10.38 0.07 5.81
CA ASP A 24 10.72 -1.33 5.56
C ASP A 24 11.87 -1.46 4.55
N GLY A 25 11.83 -0.66 3.47
CA GLY A 25 12.92 -0.60 2.49
C GLY A 25 14.24 -0.10 3.08
N THR A 26 14.20 0.97 3.87
CA THR A 26 15.40 1.54 4.53
C THR A 26 15.97 0.61 5.61
N ALA A 27 15.11 -0.03 6.41
CA ALA A 27 15.51 -0.99 7.43
C ALA A 27 16.25 -2.19 6.83
N LEU A 28 15.80 -2.72 5.69
CA LEU A 28 16.46 -3.85 5.03
C LEU A 28 17.82 -3.47 4.42
N VAL A 29 17.99 -2.23 3.96
CA VAL A 29 19.31 -1.72 3.54
C VAL A 29 20.25 -1.62 4.73
N LEU A 30 19.79 -1.05 5.85
CA LEU A 30 20.58 -0.97 7.08
C LEU A 30 20.94 -2.37 7.60
N PHE A 31 20.00 -3.30 7.56
CA PHE A 31 20.21 -4.70 7.93
C PHE A 31 21.30 -5.34 7.06
N ALA A 32 21.21 -5.25 5.73
CA ALA A 32 22.18 -5.85 4.82
C ALA A 32 23.60 -5.30 5.07
N VAL A 33 23.71 -3.99 5.29
CA VAL A 33 24.97 -3.33 5.61
C VAL A 33 25.51 -3.80 6.97
N THR A 34 24.66 -3.90 7.99
CA THR A 34 25.04 -4.32 9.35
C THR A 34 25.48 -5.78 9.39
N VAL A 35 24.76 -6.67 8.70
CA VAL A 35 25.11 -8.09 8.58
C VAL A 35 26.44 -8.26 7.85
N ALA A 36 26.67 -7.55 6.75
CA ALA A 36 27.94 -7.62 6.03
C ALA A 36 29.14 -7.24 6.92
N VAL A 37 28.98 -6.23 7.77
CA VAL A 37 30.00 -5.85 8.76
C VAL A 37 30.16 -6.94 9.82
N ALA A 38 29.07 -7.50 10.35
CA ALA A 38 29.09 -8.57 11.34
C ALA A 38 29.71 -9.88 10.81
N GLU A 39 29.57 -10.17 9.51
CA GLU A 39 30.24 -11.30 8.85
C GLU A 39 31.76 -11.10 8.68
N GLY A 40 32.30 -9.92 9.04
CA GLY A 40 33.73 -9.62 8.98
C GLY A 40 34.16 -8.88 7.71
N ALA A 41 33.25 -8.23 6.99
CA ALA A 41 33.68 -7.30 5.93
C ALA A 41 34.58 -6.21 6.54
N ALA A 42 35.70 -5.92 5.87
CA ALA A 42 36.70 -4.95 6.34
C ALA A 42 36.03 -3.65 6.79
N GLY A 43 36.39 -3.20 8.01
CA GLY A 43 35.78 -2.06 8.69
C GLY A 43 35.57 -0.87 7.77
N ILE A 44 34.32 -0.69 7.35
CA ILE A 44 33.95 0.38 6.43
C ILE A 44 33.96 1.65 7.26
N GLY A 45 34.86 2.59 6.97
CA GLY A 45 34.84 3.90 7.61
C GLY A 45 33.47 4.58 7.44
N PRO A 46 33.04 5.48 8.34
CA PRO A 46 31.69 6.07 8.33
C PRO A 46 31.30 6.67 6.96
N ALA A 47 32.24 7.33 6.28
CA ALA A 47 32.02 7.92 4.95
C ALA A 47 31.76 6.86 3.86
N ALA A 48 32.49 5.75 3.87
CA ALA A 48 32.29 4.67 2.90
C ALA A 48 30.98 3.91 3.18
N LEU A 49 30.53 3.85 4.43
CA LEU A 49 29.25 3.27 4.82
C LEU A 49 28.09 4.08 4.24
N VAL A 50 28.13 5.40 4.45
CA VAL A 50 27.15 6.35 3.90
C VAL A 50 27.17 6.30 2.37
N GLY A 51 28.35 6.27 1.75
CA GLY A 51 28.48 6.15 0.30
C GLY A 51 27.83 4.88 -0.25
N ARG A 52 28.10 3.71 0.35
CA ARG A 52 27.47 2.44 -0.04
C ARG A 52 25.95 2.46 0.16
N PHE A 53 25.48 3.04 1.25
CA PHE A 53 24.06 3.20 1.52
C PHE A 53 23.38 4.03 0.42
N VAL A 54 23.93 5.20 0.08
CA VAL A 54 23.38 6.08 -0.95
C VAL A 54 23.39 5.41 -2.33
N VAL A 55 24.51 4.78 -2.72
CA VAL A 55 24.62 4.08 -4.01
C VAL A 55 23.64 2.92 -4.09
N SER A 56 23.52 2.11 -3.03
CA SER A 56 22.57 0.99 -2.98
C SER A 56 21.12 1.45 -3.08
N TYR A 57 20.79 2.58 -2.44
CA TYR A 57 19.46 3.17 -2.48
C TYR A 57 19.12 3.73 -3.87
N LEU A 58 20.01 4.55 -4.45
CA LEU A 58 19.84 5.12 -5.79
C LEU A 58 19.80 4.05 -6.88
N GLY A 59 20.66 3.02 -6.79
CA GLY A 59 20.63 1.90 -7.72
C GLY A 59 19.34 1.08 -7.62
N GLY A 60 18.79 0.93 -6.41
CA GLY A 60 17.46 0.36 -6.20
C GLY A 60 16.37 1.18 -6.89
N ILE A 61 16.38 2.52 -6.73
CA ILE A 61 15.43 3.41 -7.42
C ILE A 61 15.53 3.24 -8.93
N MET A 62 16.74 3.29 -9.49
CA MET A 62 16.95 3.16 -10.94
C MET A 62 16.45 1.81 -11.45
N ALA A 63 16.77 0.70 -10.79
CA ALA A 63 16.29 -0.63 -11.16
C ALA A 63 14.74 -0.71 -11.10
N GLY A 64 14.13 -0.12 -10.07
CA GLY A 64 12.67 -0.07 -9.93
C GLY A 64 11.99 0.75 -11.02
N LEU A 65 12.57 1.91 -11.40
CA LEU A 65 12.06 2.72 -12.51
C LEU A 65 12.17 1.99 -13.85
N LEU A 66 13.29 1.30 -14.09
CA LEU A 66 13.50 0.50 -15.30
C LEU A 66 12.48 -0.63 -15.42
N VAL A 67 12.31 -1.43 -14.36
CA VAL A 67 11.35 -2.54 -14.37
C VAL A 67 9.92 -2.02 -14.42
N GLY A 68 9.57 -1.00 -13.63
CA GLY A 68 8.23 -0.39 -13.66
C GLY A 68 7.90 0.18 -15.05
N GLY A 69 8.85 0.86 -15.69
CA GLY A 69 8.69 1.38 -17.04
C GLY A 69 8.52 0.26 -18.08
N LEU A 70 9.36 -0.77 -18.03
CA LEU A 70 9.28 -1.92 -18.94
C LEU A 70 7.94 -2.66 -18.81
N VAL A 71 7.50 -2.94 -17.58
CA VAL A 71 6.21 -3.59 -17.31
C VAL A 71 5.06 -2.72 -17.79
N THR A 72 5.14 -1.39 -17.66
CA THR A 72 4.14 -0.47 -18.20
C THR A 72 4.04 -0.56 -19.72
N LEU A 73 5.18 -0.65 -20.42
CA LEU A 73 5.20 -0.84 -21.88
C LEU A 73 4.62 -2.20 -22.30
N LEU A 74 4.91 -3.25 -21.53
CA LEU A 74 4.39 -4.60 -21.78
C LEU A 74 2.87 -4.67 -21.58
N ARG A 75 2.36 -4.05 -20.51
CA ARG A 75 0.91 -4.00 -20.21
C ARG A 75 0.11 -3.31 -21.30
N ARG A 76 0.68 -2.34 -22.01
CA ARG A 76 0.02 -1.71 -23.17
C ARG A 76 -0.19 -2.66 -24.36
N ARG A 77 0.43 -3.84 -24.36
CA ARG A 77 0.33 -4.85 -25.43
C ARG A 77 -0.34 -6.14 -24.99
N ILE A 78 -0.64 -6.29 -23.69
CA ILE A 78 -1.21 -7.51 -23.10
C ILE A 78 -2.62 -7.19 -22.67
N ASP A 79 -3.57 -8.01 -23.14
CA ASP A 79 -4.99 -7.83 -22.85
C ASP A 79 -5.59 -8.97 -22.01
N ALA A 80 -4.90 -10.11 -21.93
CA ALA A 80 -5.38 -11.30 -21.25
C ALA A 80 -5.17 -11.20 -19.72
N PRO A 81 -6.22 -11.34 -18.89
CA PRO A 81 -6.12 -11.21 -17.43
C PRO A 81 -5.12 -12.16 -16.77
N LEU A 82 -5.01 -13.39 -17.27
CA LEU A 82 -4.05 -14.39 -16.79
C LEU A 82 -2.59 -13.96 -17.02
N GLU A 83 -2.29 -13.43 -18.21
CA GLU A 83 -0.96 -12.92 -18.55
C GLU A 83 -0.61 -11.68 -17.73
N GLU A 84 -1.57 -10.76 -17.56
CA GLU A 84 -1.42 -9.60 -16.69
C GLU A 84 -1.18 -9.96 -15.22
N GLY A 85 -1.83 -11.03 -14.75
CA GLY A 85 -1.65 -11.62 -13.43
C GLY A 85 -0.24 -12.22 -13.27
N ALA A 86 0.21 -13.01 -14.24
CA ALA A 86 1.56 -13.57 -14.26
C ALA A 86 2.62 -12.46 -14.26
N LEU A 87 2.43 -11.41 -15.08
CA LEU A 87 3.29 -10.23 -15.11
C LEU A 87 3.29 -9.50 -13.77
N SER A 88 2.13 -9.38 -13.11
CA SER A 88 2.02 -8.80 -11.78
C SER A 88 2.84 -9.57 -10.75
N LEU A 89 2.82 -10.91 -10.80
CA LEU A 89 3.59 -11.76 -9.90
C LEU A 89 5.09 -11.70 -10.18
N LEU A 90 5.49 -11.66 -11.45
CA LEU A 90 6.89 -11.61 -11.88
C LEU A 90 7.57 -10.27 -11.54
N THR A 91 6.83 -9.16 -11.65
CA THR A 91 7.35 -7.79 -11.48
C THR A 91 8.19 -7.60 -10.21
N PRO A 92 7.72 -7.91 -8.99
CA PRO A 92 8.51 -7.72 -7.79
C PRO A 92 9.80 -8.55 -7.79
N PHE A 93 9.78 -9.79 -8.29
CA PHE A 93 11.00 -10.60 -8.39
C PHE A 93 11.98 -10.03 -9.42
N ALA A 94 11.49 -9.58 -10.57
CA ALA A 94 12.33 -8.96 -11.60
C ALA A 94 13.01 -7.68 -11.09
N ALA A 95 12.28 -6.80 -10.41
CA ALA A 95 12.83 -5.59 -9.80
C ALA A 95 13.86 -5.92 -8.71
N PHE A 96 13.55 -6.88 -7.84
CA PHE A 96 14.43 -7.30 -6.76
C PHE A 96 15.73 -7.89 -7.28
N LEU A 97 15.65 -8.87 -8.19
CA LEU A 97 16.82 -9.58 -8.74
C LEU A 97 17.69 -8.66 -9.59
N LEU A 98 17.09 -7.75 -10.38
CA LEU A 98 17.85 -6.75 -11.14
C LEU A 98 18.70 -5.89 -10.21
N ALA A 99 18.11 -5.33 -9.16
CA ALA A 99 18.86 -4.51 -8.20
C ALA A 99 19.93 -5.34 -7.45
N GLN A 100 19.62 -6.58 -7.08
CA GLN A 100 20.57 -7.45 -6.39
C GLN A 100 21.77 -7.82 -7.26
N SER A 101 21.57 -8.03 -8.57
CA SER A 101 22.66 -8.26 -9.52
C SER A 101 23.66 -7.09 -9.57
N LEU A 102 23.17 -5.88 -9.29
CA LEU A 102 23.95 -4.64 -9.19
C LEU A 102 24.44 -4.35 -7.77
N LYS A 103 24.27 -5.27 -6.82
CA LYS A 103 24.57 -5.10 -5.38
C LYS A 103 23.84 -3.91 -4.75
N CYS A 104 22.65 -3.59 -5.26
CA CYS A 104 21.79 -2.49 -4.81
C CYS A 104 20.57 -3.03 -4.06
N SER A 105 19.75 -2.13 -3.51
CA SER A 105 18.59 -2.52 -2.71
C SER A 105 17.43 -3.06 -3.57
N GLY A 106 17.24 -4.38 -3.51
CA GLY A 106 16.10 -5.06 -4.15
C GLY A 106 14.75 -4.60 -3.64
N VAL A 107 14.62 -4.33 -2.33
CA VAL A 107 13.35 -3.91 -1.72
C VAL A 107 12.95 -2.53 -2.21
N VAL A 108 13.90 -1.60 -2.31
CA VAL A 108 13.66 -0.26 -2.86
C VAL A 108 13.27 -0.35 -4.34
N ALA A 109 13.89 -1.25 -5.11
CA ALA A 109 13.50 -1.47 -6.50
C ALA A 109 12.06 -1.97 -6.64
N VAL A 110 11.65 -2.94 -5.80
CA VAL A 110 10.25 -3.40 -5.75
C VAL A 110 9.31 -2.26 -5.41
N LEU A 111 9.60 -1.48 -4.37
CA LEU A 111 8.78 -0.34 -3.94
C LEU A 111 8.61 0.69 -5.07
N VAL A 112 9.69 1.06 -5.73
CA VAL A 112 9.65 2.05 -6.82
C VAL A 112 8.90 1.50 -8.04
N SER A 113 9.12 0.23 -8.40
CA SER A 113 8.35 -0.40 -9.48
C SER A 113 6.84 -0.44 -9.18
N ALA A 114 6.46 -0.74 -7.95
CA ALA A 114 5.07 -0.75 -7.50
C ALA A 114 4.46 0.66 -7.50
N LEU A 115 5.23 1.68 -7.12
CA LEU A 115 4.78 3.08 -7.16
C LEU A 115 4.52 3.54 -8.60
N VAL A 116 5.43 3.22 -9.52
CA VAL A 116 5.25 3.49 -10.96
C VAL A 116 3.97 2.83 -11.45
N LEU A 117 3.79 1.54 -11.20
CA LEU A 117 2.62 0.78 -11.66
C LEU A 117 1.31 1.24 -11.02
N THR A 118 1.34 1.65 -9.75
CA THR A 118 0.16 2.23 -9.09
C THR A 118 -0.25 3.54 -9.74
N TYR A 119 0.73 4.39 -10.10
CA TYR A 119 0.48 5.69 -10.71
C TYR A 119 -0.11 5.58 -12.12
N VAL A 120 0.40 4.65 -12.95
CA VAL A 120 -0.07 4.45 -14.34
C VAL A 120 -1.23 3.45 -14.46
N GLY A 121 -1.46 2.63 -13.43
CA GLY A 121 -2.42 1.53 -13.41
C GLY A 121 -3.82 1.86 -13.92
N PRO A 122 -4.43 3.02 -13.57
CA PRO A 122 -5.74 3.42 -14.07
C PRO A 122 -5.85 3.52 -15.60
N THR A 123 -4.72 3.71 -16.29
CA THR A 123 -4.66 3.92 -17.74
C THR A 123 -4.20 2.71 -18.54
N VAL A 124 -3.54 1.74 -17.90
CA VAL A 124 -2.87 0.62 -18.59
C VAL A 124 -3.36 -0.76 -18.19
N ILE A 125 -4.13 -0.88 -17.11
CA ILE A 125 -4.72 -2.16 -16.66
C ILE A 125 -6.19 -2.15 -17.07
N ARG A 126 -6.77 -3.29 -17.45
CA ARG A 126 -8.21 -3.40 -17.74
C ARG A 126 -9.03 -3.72 -16.50
N ALA A 127 -10.35 -3.48 -16.53
CA ALA A 127 -11.23 -3.71 -15.37
C ALA A 127 -11.18 -5.16 -14.88
N ARG A 128 -11.35 -6.14 -15.78
CA ARG A 128 -11.29 -7.56 -15.44
C ARG A 128 -9.95 -7.95 -14.81
N SER A 129 -8.83 -7.50 -15.39
CA SER A 129 -7.49 -7.74 -14.87
C SER A 129 -7.28 -7.11 -13.49
N ARG A 130 -7.83 -5.90 -13.23
CA ARG A 130 -7.78 -5.26 -11.90
C ARG A 130 -8.54 -6.06 -10.86
N LEU A 131 -9.78 -6.47 -11.13
CA LEU A 131 -10.58 -7.25 -10.19
C LEU A 131 -9.88 -8.56 -9.82
N GLN A 132 -9.38 -9.29 -10.81
CA GLN A 132 -8.65 -10.54 -10.56
C GLN A 132 -7.34 -10.29 -9.80
N ALA A 133 -6.57 -9.25 -10.15
CA ALA A 133 -5.33 -8.92 -9.46
C ALA A 133 -5.58 -8.54 -8.00
N HIS A 134 -6.61 -7.75 -7.70
CA HIS A 134 -6.95 -7.38 -6.33
C HIS A 134 -7.31 -8.61 -5.49
N ALA A 135 -8.19 -9.48 -6.00
CA ALA A 135 -8.55 -10.73 -5.31
C ALA A 135 -7.33 -11.64 -5.06
N PHE A 136 -6.48 -11.80 -6.08
CA PHE A 136 -5.24 -12.59 -5.96
C PHE A 136 -4.31 -12.01 -4.88
N TRP A 137 -4.05 -10.71 -4.91
CA TRP A 137 -3.15 -10.06 -3.96
C TRP A 137 -3.71 -10.03 -2.55
N ASP A 138 -5.03 -9.94 -2.36
CA ASP A 138 -5.65 -10.05 -1.05
C ASP A 138 -5.41 -11.43 -0.44
N ILE A 139 -5.63 -12.50 -1.20
CA ILE A 139 -5.36 -13.89 -0.77
C ILE A 139 -3.86 -14.10 -0.54
N ALA A 140 -3.00 -13.67 -1.48
CA ALA A 140 -1.55 -13.82 -1.36
C ALA A 140 -1.01 -13.08 -0.13
N THR A 141 -1.47 -11.85 0.11
CA THR A 141 -1.11 -11.06 1.28
C THR A 141 -1.59 -11.72 2.57
N PHE A 142 -2.79 -12.30 2.58
CA PHE A 142 -3.28 -13.06 3.72
C PHE A 142 -2.41 -14.29 4.01
N LEU A 143 -2.09 -15.09 2.99
CA LEU A 143 -1.27 -16.29 3.13
C LEU A 143 0.17 -15.98 3.55
N ILE A 144 0.81 -14.99 2.92
CA ILE A 144 2.18 -14.58 3.26
C ILE A 144 2.24 -14.08 4.70
N ASN A 145 1.31 -13.21 5.11
CA ASN A 145 1.26 -12.75 6.50
C ASN A 145 0.98 -13.90 7.48
N GLY A 146 0.05 -14.80 7.15
CA GLY A 146 -0.23 -15.99 7.96
C GLY A 146 1.00 -16.89 8.11
N SER A 147 1.72 -17.15 7.02
CA SER A 147 2.95 -17.96 7.03
C SER A 147 4.05 -17.35 7.91
N LEU A 148 4.19 -16.02 7.90
CA LEU A 148 5.15 -15.32 8.74
C LEU A 148 4.81 -15.49 10.23
N TRP A 149 3.53 -15.45 10.61
CA TRP A 149 3.11 -15.74 11.98
C TRP A 149 3.36 -17.19 12.39
N VAL A 150 3.16 -18.14 11.48
CA VAL A 150 3.51 -19.55 11.71
C VAL A 150 5.02 -19.67 11.94
N PHE A 151 5.86 -19.00 11.14
CA PHE A 151 7.31 -19.00 11.36
C PHE A 151 7.72 -18.42 12.71
N VAL A 152 7.09 -17.33 13.18
CA VAL A 152 7.32 -16.83 14.55
C VAL A 152 7.03 -17.94 15.56
N GLY A 153 5.85 -18.56 15.46
CA GLY A 153 5.41 -19.60 16.40
C GLY A 153 6.34 -20.81 16.45
N VAL A 154 6.88 -21.23 15.30
CA VAL A 154 7.81 -22.36 15.19
C VAL A 154 9.21 -22.02 15.70
N GLN A 155 9.68 -20.78 15.54
CA GLN A 155 11.04 -20.40 15.90
C GLN A 155 11.22 -20.08 17.39
N ILE A 156 10.16 -19.65 18.09
CA ILE A 156 10.22 -19.28 19.51
C ILE A 156 10.70 -20.45 20.39
N PRO A 157 10.15 -21.68 20.30
CA PRO A 157 10.61 -22.80 21.15
C PRO A 157 12.10 -23.10 20.98
N GLY A 158 12.58 -23.20 19.74
CA GLY A 158 14.00 -23.47 19.48
C GLY A 158 14.92 -22.36 19.98
N ALA A 159 14.48 -21.10 19.93
CA ALA A 159 15.23 -19.98 20.50
C ALA A 159 15.25 -20.06 22.04
N ILE A 160 14.15 -20.44 22.68
CA ILE A 160 14.07 -20.62 24.14
C ILE A 160 14.99 -21.75 24.60
N ASP A 161 14.93 -22.92 23.96
CA ASP A 161 15.72 -24.09 24.34
C ASP A 161 17.22 -23.81 24.28
N HIS A 162 17.65 -23.08 23.25
CA HIS A 162 19.06 -22.71 23.08
C HIS A 162 19.54 -21.71 24.14
N ILE A 163 18.69 -20.75 24.52
CA ILE A 163 19.02 -19.74 25.55
C ILE A 163 18.92 -20.34 26.97
N ALA A 164 18.01 -21.28 27.18
CA ALA A 164 17.83 -21.97 28.46
C ALA A 164 18.98 -22.92 28.80
N GLY A 165 19.78 -23.33 27.81
CA GLY A 165 20.99 -24.12 28.01
C GLY A 165 22.15 -23.38 28.68
N GLU A 166 22.07 -22.06 28.81
CA GLU A 166 23.05 -21.23 29.53
C GLU A 166 22.52 -20.86 30.93
N ASP A 167 23.37 -20.97 31.96
CA ASP A 167 23.00 -20.63 33.34
C ASP A 167 22.52 -19.17 33.46
N GLY A 168 21.22 -19.01 33.75
CA GLY A 168 20.59 -17.69 33.85
C GLY A 168 20.41 -16.97 32.51
N GLY A 169 20.54 -17.66 31.38
CA GLY A 169 20.37 -17.12 30.03
C GLY A 169 18.96 -16.60 29.77
N LEU A 170 17.93 -17.37 30.15
CA LEU A 170 16.52 -17.02 29.87
C LEU A 170 16.03 -15.75 30.62
N PRO A 171 16.29 -15.57 31.93
CA PRO A 171 15.96 -14.32 32.61
C PRO A 171 16.69 -13.11 32.00
N ARG A 172 17.98 -13.25 31.69
CA ARG A 172 18.78 -12.17 31.07
C ARG A 172 18.27 -11.80 29.68
N ALA A 173 18.00 -12.80 28.84
CA ALA A 173 17.45 -12.61 27.51
C ALA A 173 16.06 -11.95 27.56
N THR A 174 15.23 -12.32 28.54
CA THR A 174 13.90 -11.72 28.73
C THR A 174 14.01 -10.24 29.13
N VAL A 175 14.88 -9.91 30.09
CA VAL A 175 15.14 -8.51 30.48
C VAL A 175 15.67 -7.71 29.30
N LEU A 176 16.62 -8.27 28.53
CA LEU A 176 17.14 -7.64 27.33
C LEU A 176 16.03 -7.40 26.29
N ALA A 177 15.19 -8.41 26.03
CA ALA A 177 14.10 -8.30 25.07
C ALA A 177 13.07 -7.24 25.47
N LEU A 178 12.71 -7.17 26.75
CA LEU A 178 11.83 -6.14 27.28
C LEU A 178 12.47 -4.75 27.24
N ALA A 179 13.77 -4.63 27.55
CA ALA A 179 14.50 -3.37 27.45
C ALA A 179 14.55 -2.88 26.00
N VAL A 180 14.88 -3.76 25.04
CA VAL A 180 14.86 -3.45 23.61
C VAL A 180 13.45 -3.05 23.17
N THR A 181 12.41 -3.76 23.61
CA THR A 181 11.01 -3.39 23.33
C THR A 181 10.69 -1.98 23.84
N GLY A 182 11.08 -1.66 25.07
CA GLY A 182 10.92 -0.34 25.65
C GLY A 182 11.64 0.74 24.84
N VAL A 183 12.89 0.49 24.46
CA VAL A 183 13.69 1.40 23.60
C VAL A 183 13.02 1.60 22.25
N VAL A 184 12.53 0.55 21.60
CA VAL A 184 11.85 0.63 20.29
C VAL A 184 10.60 1.50 20.39
N ILE A 185 9.77 1.29 21.42
CA ILE A 185 8.55 2.07 21.64
C ILE A 185 8.88 3.53 22.00
N ALA A 186 9.82 3.74 22.92
CA ALA A 186 10.23 5.07 23.35
C ALA A 186 10.82 5.89 22.20
N THR A 187 11.69 5.27 21.39
CA THR A 187 12.30 5.91 20.22
C THR A 187 11.23 6.30 19.21
N ARG A 188 10.22 5.46 18.98
CA ARG A 188 9.09 5.80 18.10
C ARG A 188 8.33 7.02 18.59
N ILE A 189 7.99 7.06 19.88
CA ILE A 189 7.28 8.19 20.50
C ILE A 189 8.14 9.45 20.41
N ALA A 190 9.41 9.38 20.81
CA ALA A 190 10.33 10.51 20.77
C ALA A 190 10.49 11.05 19.34
N TRP A 191 10.62 10.16 18.35
CA TRP A 191 10.75 10.54 16.95
C TRP A 191 9.53 11.29 16.42
N VAL A 192 8.31 10.79 16.65
CA VAL A 192 7.09 11.47 16.19
C VAL A 192 6.93 12.85 16.84
N GLN A 193 7.31 12.98 18.10
CA GLN A 193 7.28 14.28 18.79
C GLN A 193 8.35 15.22 18.21
N ALA A 194 9.57 14.73 17.98
CA ALA A 194 10.66 15.49 17.39
C ALA A 194 10.33 15.97 15.96
N THR A 195 9.82 15.09 15.10
CA THR A 195 9.45 15.45 13.71
C THR A 195 8.30 16.44 13.67
N THR A 196 7.35 16.37 14.60
CA THR A 196 6.27 17.37 14.69
C THR A 196 6.83 18.75 15.07
N VAL A 197 7.70 18.82 16.08
CA VAL A 197 8.34 20.08 16.48
C VAL A 197 9.17 20.65 15.33
N LEU A 198 9.96 19.79 14.68
CA LEU A 198 10.77 20.19 13.53
C LEU A 198 9.89 20.67 12.37
N GLY A 199 8.79 19.97 12.07
CA GLY A 199 7.81 20.37 11.07
C GLY A 199 7.24 21.76 11.34
N HIS A 200 6.84 22.04 12.58
CA HIS A 200 6.38 23.38 12.96
C HIS A 200 7.45 24.46 12.78
N THR A 201 8.72 24.17 13.08
CA THR A 201 9.80 25.12 12.84
C THR A 201 10.03 25.38 11.36
N VAL A 202 9.99 24.34 10.52
CA VAL A 202 10.14 24.46 9.06
C VAL A 202 8.96 25.21 8.45
N ASP A 203 7.72 24.91 8.85
CA ASP A 203 6.53 25.61 8.37
C ASP A 203 6.57 27.10 8.73
N ARG A 204 7.07 27.42 9.93
CA ARG A 204 7.27 28.81 10.36
C ARG A 204 8.32 29.54 9.51
N VAL A 205 9.42 28.87 9.17
CA VAL A 205 10.47 29.42 8.29
C VAL A 205 9.96 29.59 6.86
N LEU A 206 9.21 28.62 6.34
CA LEU A 206 8.67 28.62 4.98
C LEU A 206 7.36 29.41 4.83
N LYS A 207 6.86 30.05 5.90
CA LYS A 207 5.58 30.78 5.95
C LYS A 207 4.40 29.98 5.41
N LYS A 208 4.41 28.66 5.60
CA LYS A 208 3.30 27.79 5.22
C LYS A 208 2.20 27.88 6.27
N PRO A 209 0.91 27.74 5.88
CA PRO A 209 -0.17 27.64 6.86
C PRO A 209 0.12 26.45 7.79
N THR A 210 0.17 26.72 9.10
CA THR A 210 0.51 25.71 10.10
C THR A 210 -0.57 24.63 10.13
N ARG A 211 -0.19 23.40 9.80
CA ARG A 211 -1.08 22.25 9.93
C ARG A 211 -1.06 21.80 11.39
N HIS A 212 -2.03 22.28 12.18
CA HIS A 212 -2.07 21.97 13.61
C HIS A 212 -2.49 20.51 13.83
N VAL A 213 -1.52 19.64 14.08
CA VAL A 213 -1.79 18.25 14.50
C VAL A 213 -1.94 18.25 16.01
N GLY A 214 -3.15 18.04 16.52
CA GLY A 214 -3.43 18.04 17.96
C GLY A 214 -2.61 16.97 18.71
N PHE A 215 -2.28 17.20 19.98
CA PHE A 215 -1.49 16.26 20.80
C PHE A 215 -2.08 14.85 20.80
N ARG A 216 -3.41 14.73 20.91
CA ARG A 216 -4.13 13.45 20.86
C ARG A 216 -3.89 12.68 19.55
N GLN A 217 -3.85 13.40 18.42
CA GLN A 217 -3.58 12.80 17.10
C GLN A 217 -2.13 12.33 16.97
N ARG A 218 -1.18 13.09 17.54
CA ARG A 218 0.24 12.70 17.59
C ARG A 218 0.45 11.45 18.44
N CYS A 219 -0.23 11.35 19.58
CA CYS A 219 -0.19 10.15 20.43
C CYS A 219 -0.66 8.90 19.67
N VAL A 220 -1.77 9.01 18.94
CA VAL A 220 -2.27 7.88 18.12
C VAL A 220 -1.28 7.50 17.03
N THR A 221 -0.71 8.48 16.33
CA THR A 221 0.29 8.24 15.27
C THR A 221 1.55 7.56 15.82
N SER A 222 2.00 7.99 17.01
CA SER A 222 3.13 7.38 17.72
C SER A 222 2.83 5.95 18.16
N TRP A 223 1.60 5.68 18.58
CA TRP A 223 1.15 4.39 19.10
C TRP A 223 0.82 3.37 17.99
N ALA A 224 0.56 3.83 16.77
CA ALA A 224 0.22 2.98 15.63
C ALA A 224 1.42 2.31 14.93
N GLY A 225 2.63 2.47 15.46
CA GLY A 225 3.88 1.94 14.88
C GLY A 225 4.15 0.47 15.23
N PHE A 226 3.29 -0.45 14.80
CA PHE A 226 3.49 -1.89 15.04
C PHE A 226 4.74 -2.41 14.33
N ARG A 227 5.49 -3.30 14.99
CA ARG A 227 6.55 -4.06 14.31
C ARG A 227 5.93 -5.25 13.60
N GLY A 228 6.12 -5.28 12.29
CA GLY A 228 5.47 -6.23 11.40
C GLY A 228 6.37 -7.40 11.01
N ALA A 229 5.85 -8.18 10.07
CA ALA A 229 6.46 -9.41 9.58
C ALA A 229 7.82 -9.19 8.87
N VAL A 230 8.09 -7.97 8.37
CA VAL A 230 9.39 -7.61 7.78
C VAL A 230 10.52 -7.69 8.80
N SER A 231 10.27 -7.31 10.07
CA SER A 231 11.28 -7.41 11.13
C SER A 231 11.64 -8.87 11.44
N LEU A 232 10.65 -9.78 11.39
CA LEU A 232 10.89 -11.21 11.52
C LEU A 232 11.70 -11.74 10.33
N ALA A 233 11.30 -11.41 9.10
CA ALA A 233 12.00 -11.85 7.91
C ALA A 233 13.48 -11.43 7.96
N ALA A 234 13.78 -10.20 8.41
CA ALA A 234 15.14 -9.75 8.64
C ALA A 234 15.86 -10.57 9.73
N ALA A 235 15.22 -10.85 10.86
CA ALA A 235 15.82 -11.66 11.92
C ALA A 235 16.14 -13.09 11.45
N LEU A 236 15.27 -13.69 10.62
CA LEU A 236 15.49 -15.02 10.06
C LEU A 236 16.53 -15.03 8.94
N ALA A 237 16.67 -13.91 8.22
CA ALA A 237 17.69 -13.71 7.19
C ALA A 237 19.10 -13.51 7.77
N VAL A 238 19.27 -13.42 9.10
CA VAL A 238 20.59 -13.46 9.72
C VAL A 238 21.27 -14.78 9.35
N PRO A 239 22.46 -14.75 8.73
CA PRO A 239 23.18 -15.94 8.29
C PRO A 239 23.41 -16.93 9.43
N MET A 240 23.53 -18.22 9.09
CA MET A 240 23.91 -19.24 10.07
C MET A 240 25.41 -19.17 10.40
N THR A 241 26.22 -18.69 9.46
CA THR A 241 27.68 -18.63 9.57
C THR A 241 28.22 -17.28 9.08
N THR A 242 29.38 -16.88 9.59
CA THR A 242 30.15 -15.72 9.12
C THR A 242 31.00 -16.07 7.89
N ASN A 243 31.68 -15.10 7.28
CA ASN A 243 32.59 -15.34 6.15
C ASN A 243 33.76 -16.26 6.51
N SER A 244 34.09 -16.40 7.80
CA SER A 244 35.11 -17.33 8.29
C SER A 244 34.59 -18.76 8.49
N GLY A 245 33.31 -19.02 8.24
CA GLY A 245 32.65 -20.32 8.45
C GLY A 245 32.26 -20.60 9.91
N ALA A 246 32.50 -19.67 10.84
CA ALA A 246 32.10 -19.81 12.23
C ALA A 246 30.59 -19.55 12.40
N PRO A 247 29.91 -20.12 13.41
CA PRO A 247 28.51 -19.79 13.70
C PRO A 247 28.32 -18.29 13.90
N PHE A 248 27.23 -17.74 13.37
CA PHE A 248 26.92 -16.33 13.56
C PHE A 248 26.65 -16.03 15.05
N PRO A 249 27.31 -15.01 15.64
CA PRO A 249 27.21 -14.74 17.06
C PRO A 249 25.79 -14.35 17.47
N ASP A 250 25.30 -14.93 18.57
CA ASP A 250 24.03 -14.58 19.22
C ASP A 250 22.79 -14.60 18.31
N ARG A 251 22.81 -15.35 17.22
CA ARG A 251 21.70 -15.40 16.25
C ARG A 251 20.36 -15.77 16.92
N ASN A 252 20.37 -16.77 17.79
CA ASN A 252 19.15 -17.21 18.49
C ASN A 252 18.63 -16.16 19.48
N LEU A 253 19.54 -15.41 20.11
CA LEU A 253 19.18 -14.26 20.96
C LEU A 253 18.55 -13.14 20.13
N ILE A 254 19.08 -12.83 18.95
CA ILE A 254 18.48 -11.85 18.02
C ILE A 254 17.06 -12.27 17.64
N ILE A 255 16.87 -13.53 17.25
CA ILE A 255 15.55 -14.08 16.89
C ILE A 255 14.59 -14.00 18.08
N PHE A 256 15.03 -14.37 19.28
CA PHE A 256 14.23 -14.29 20.49
C PHE A 256 13.79 -12.85 20.79
N VAL A 257 14.75 -11.91 20.82
CA VAL A 257 14.48 -10.49 21.09
C VAL A 257 13.52 -9.91 20.06
N VAL A 258 13.74 -10.14 18.76
CA VAL A 258 12.85 -9.64 17.71
C VAL A 258 11.46 -10.25 17.83
N SER A 259 11.35 -11.54 18.15
CA SER A 259 10.07 -12.22 18.35
C SER A 259 9.29 -11.62 19.52
N VAL A 260 9.96 -11.37 20.66
CA VAL A 260 9.34 -10.71 21.82
C VAL A 260 8.91 -9.28 21.48
N VAL A 261 9.74 -8.51 20.78
CA VAL A 261 9.40 -7.14 20.33
C VAL A 261 8.15 -7.16 19.46
N ILE A 262 8.07 -8.05 18.46
CA ILE A 262 6.91 -8.18 17.58
C ILE A 262 5.68 -8.61 18.38
N LEU A 263 5.81 -9.63 19.24
CA LEU A 263 4.72 -10.15 20.04
C LEU A 263 4.14 -9.08 20.98
N VAL A 264 5.00 -8.37 21.70
CA VAL A 264 4.58 -7.31 22.62
C VAL A 264 3.97 -6.14 21.86
N THR A 265 4.59 -5.68 20.76
CA THR A 265 4.02 -4.55 20.00
C THR A 265 2.69 -4.91 19.34
N VAL A 266 2.55 -6.10 18.75
CA VAL A 266 1.30 -6.53 18.12
C VAL A 266 0.20 -6.82 19.15
N LEU A 267 0.50 -7.53 20.24
CA LEU A 267 -0.50 -7.80 21.28
C LEU A 267 -0.85 -6.54 22.07
N VAL A 268 0.13 -5.83 22.62
CA VAL A 268 -0.12 -4.70 23.52
C VAL A 268 -0.55 -3.48 22.73
N GLN A 269 0.23 -3.02 21.75
CA GLN A 269 -0.16 -1.82 20.99
C GLN A 269 -1.36 -2.13 20.09
N GLY A 270 -1.41 -3.31 19.46
CA GLY A 270 -2.48 -3.66 18.53
C GLY A 270 -3.87 -3.75 19.18
N THR A 271 -3.95 -4.34 20.38
CA THR A 271 -5.22 -4.42 21.12
C THR A 271 -5.58 -3.10 21.81
N SER A 272 -4.60 -2.28 22.22
CA SER A 272 -4.85 -1.00 22.87
C SER A 272 -5.16 0.15 21.89
N LEU A 273 -4.68 0.09 20.64
CA LEU A 273 -4.85 1.17 19.66
C LEU A 273 -6.32 1.58 19.44
N PRO A 274 -7.34 0.68 19.35
CA PRO A 274 -8.73 1.10 19.19
C PRO A 274 -9.25 1.93 20.38
N THR A 275 -8.70 1.71 21.58
CA THR A 275 -9.02 2.51 22.77
C THR A 275 -8.32 3.87 22.72
N VAL A 276 -7.05 3.92 22.31
CA VAL A 276 -6.30 5.17 22.13
C VAL A 276 -6.96 6.05 21.04
N VAL A 277 -7.42 5.45 19.94
CA VAL A 277 -8.14 6.15 18.86
C VAL A 277 -9.47 6.73 19.37
N ARG A 278 -10.26 5.96 20.11
CA ARG A 278 -11.51 6.45 20.74
C ARG A 278 -11.26 7.60 21.70
N TRP A 279 -10.22 7.51 22.52
CA TRP A 279 -9.82 8.57 23.43
C TRP A 279 -9.40 9.84 22.68
N ALA A 280 -8.73 9.70 21.54
CA ALA A 280 -8.22 10.83 20.78
C ALA A 280 -9.33 11.72 20.20
N ARG A 281 -10.55 11.18 19.99
CA ARG A 281 -11.71 11.88 19.39
C ARG A 281 -11.30 12.69 18.16
N MET A 282 -10.69 12.01 17.18
CA MET A 282 -10.23 12.69 15.97
C MET A 282 -11.40 13.31 15.21
N PRO A 283 -11.22 14.48 14.58
CA PRO A 283 -12.24 15.09 13.74
C PRO A 283 -12.67 14.15 12.61
N GLU A 284 -13.94 14.20 12.22
CA GLU A 284 -14.42 13.51 11.04
C GLU A 284 -13.72 14.03 9.77
N ASP A 285 -13.42 13.12 8.85
CA ASP A 285 -12.70 13.42 7.62
C ASP A 285 -13.65 14.02 6.57
N VAL A 286 -14.09 15.27 6.80
CA VAL A 286 -14.96 16.02 5.88
C VAL A 286 -14.31 16.22 4.50
N ALA A 287 -12.98 16.20 4.43
CA ALA A 287 -12.24 16.32 3.17
C ALA A 287 -12.54 15.14 2.25
N HIS A 288 -12.64 13.92 2.80
CA HIS A 288 -12.99 12.76 2.01
C HIS A 288 -14.40 12.86 1.39
N ALA A 289 -15.40 13.25 2.19
CA ALA A 289 -16.76 13.41 1.70
C ALA A 289 -16.82 14.44 0.56
N ASN A 290 -16.13 15.57 0.72
CA ASN A 290 -16.03 16.60 -0.31
C ASN A 290 -15.31 16.13 -1.58
N GLU A 291 -14.17 15.42 -1.44
CA GLU A 291 -13.42 14.87 -2.58
C GLU A 291 -14.24 13.79 -3.32
N LEU A 292 -14.95 12.94 -2.58
CA LEU A 292 -15.83 11.92 -3.14
C LEU A 292 -17.03 12.54 -3.86
N GLN A 293 -17.67 13.53 -3.26
CA GLN A 293 -18.77 14.26 -3.89
C GLN A 293 -18.30 14.97 -5.16
N LEU A 294 -17.15 15.67 -5.12
CA LEU A 294 -16.56 16.31 -6.29
C LEU A 294 -16.31 15.30 -7.41
N ALA A 295 -15.69 14.16 -7.08
CA ALA A 295 -15.39 13.13 -8.08
C ALA A 295 -16.65 12.50 -8.66
N ARG A 296 -17.66 12.23 -7.84
CA ARG A 296 -18.97 11.72 -8.27
C ARG A 296 -19.69 12.70 -9.20
N THR A 297 -19.78 13.98 -8.82
CA THR A 297 -20.37 15.02 -9.67
C THR A 297 -19.65 15.15 -11.00
N ARG A 298 -18.32 15.20 -11.00
CA ARG A 298 -17.52 15.31 -12.22
C ARG A 298 -17.60 14.06 -13.10
N SER A 299 -17.68 12.88 -12.49
CA SER A 299 -17.92 11.63 -13.21
C SER A 299 -19.29 11.60 -13.88
N ALA A 300 -20.34 12.07 -13.19
CA ALA A 300 -21.68 12.17 -13.75
C ALA A 300 -21.75 13.20 -14.90
N GLN A 301 -21.13 14.37 -14.73
CA GLN A 301 -21.02 15.38 -15.80
C GLN A 301 -20.28 14.84 -17.02
N ALA A 302 -19.14 14.18 -16.81
CA ALA A 302 -18.38 13.56 -17.90
C ALA A 302 -19.19 12.48 -18.65
N ALA A 303 -20.12 11.80 -17.98
CA ALA A 303 -21.01 10.86 -18.65
C ALA A 303 -22.00 11.56 -19.57
N LEU A 304 -22.66 12.62 -19.08
CA LEU A 304 -23.61 13.42 -19.85
C LEU A 304 -22.94 14.13 -21.03
N ASP A 305 -21.75 14.70 -20.82
CA ASP A 305 -20.98 15.38 -21.88
C ASP A 305 -20.51 14.40 -22.98
N ALA A 306 -20.18 13.16 -22.61
CA ALA A 306 -19.69 12.15 -23.54
C ALA A 306 -20.81 11.42 -24.30
N LEU A 307 -22.00 11.29 -23.71
CA LEU A 307 -23.09 10.50 -24.26
C LEU A 307 -23.47 10.86 -25.71
N PRO A 308 -23.63 12.15 -26.09
CA PRO A 308 -23.96 12.52 -27.48
C PRO A 308 -22.85 12.09 -28.46
N THR A 309 -21.59 12.34 -28.09
CA THR A 309 -20.43 12.02 -28.92
C THR A 309 -20.32 10.51 -29.17
N VAL A 310 -20.44 9.71 -28.10
CA VAL A 310 -20.38 8.24 -28.18
C VAL A 310 -21.58 7.69 -28.95
N ALA A 311 -22.76 8.27 -28.78
CA ALA A 311 -23.97 7.86 -29.49
C ALA A 311 -23.89 8.14 -31.00
N ASP A 312 -23.35 9.29 -31.39
CA ASP A 312 -23.15 9.66 -32.79
C ASP A 312 -22.11 8.73 -33.46
N GLU A 313 -20.99 8.44 -32.79
CA GLU A 313 -19.96 7.50 -33.28
C GLU A 313 -20.51 6.08 -33.51
N LEU A 314 -21.48 5.66 -32.71
CA LEU A 314 -22.11 4.34 -32.80
C LEU A 314 -23.37 4.31 -33.67
N GLY A 315 -23.83 5.46 -34.20
CA GLY A 315 -25.01 5.55 -35.05
C GLY A 315 -26.33 5.26 -34.33
N VAL A 316 -26.47 5.71 -33.09
CA VAL A 316 -27.63 5.46 -32.22
C VAL A 316 -28.82 6.33 -32.62
N ALA A 317 -30.03 5.76 -32.59
CA ALA A 317 -31.25 6.52 -32.88
C ALA A 317 -31.50 7.64 -31.84
N PRO A 318 -31.96 8.84 -32.26
CA PRO A 318 -32.13 10.00 -31.36
C PRO A 318 -33.04 9.74 -30.16
N ASP A 319 -34.07 8.90 -30.31
CA ASP A 319 -35.01 8.57 -29.23
C ASP A 319 -34.33 7.74 -28.12
N LEU A 320 -33.41 6.86 -28.51
CA LEU A 320 -32.64 6.06 -27.57
C LEU A 320 -31.59 6.91 -26.85
N VAL A 321 -30.98 7.88 -27.54
CA VAL A 321 -30.06 8.85 -26.91
C VAL A 321 -30.78 9.65 -25.83
N LYS A 322 -31.97 10.18 -26.12
CA LYS A 322 -32.79 10.92 -25.13
C LYS A 322 -33.18 10.06 -23.93
N HIS A 323 -33.47 8.78 -24.16
CA HIS A 323 -33.77 7.85 -23.07
C HIS A 323 -32.55 7.64 -22.15
N LEU A 324 -31.38 7.42 -22.74
CA LEU A 324 -30.12 7.26 -22.00
C LEU A 324 -29.73 8.56 -21.28
N GLU A 325 -29.91 9.72 -21.93
CA GLU A 325 -29.63 11.03 -21.34
C GLU A 325 -30.45 11.22 -20.06
N LYS A 326 -31.76 10.94 -20.12
CA LYS A 326 -32.64 10.97 -18.96
C LYS A 326 -32.18 10.00 -17.85
N GLU A 327 -31.76 8.78 -18.20
CA GLU A 327 -31.23 7.81 -17.23
C GLU A 327 -29.98 8.35 -16.52
N TYR A 328 -29.03 8.94 -17.27
CA TYR A 328 -27.82 9.53 -16.69
C TYR A 328 -28.11 10.79 -15.87
N GLU A 329 -29.08 11.62 -16.27
CA GLU A 329 -29.52 12.78 -15.49
C GLU A 329 -30.15 12.37 -14.15
N GLU A 330 -31.04 11.37 -14.16
CA GLU A 330 -31.65 10.83 -12.94
C GLU A 330 -30.58 10.28 -11.99
N ARG A 331 -29.61 9.52 -12.51
CA ARG A 331 -28.45 9.05 -11.72
C ARG A 331 -27.61 10.20 -11.17
N ALA A 332 -27.35 11.25 -11.95
CA ALA A 332 -26.58 12.41 -11.52
C ALA A 332 -27.27 13.16 -10.36
N VAL A 333 -28.60 13.29 -10.41
CA VAL A 333 -29.40 13.90 -9.34
C VAL A 333 -29.38 13.05 -8.07
N LEU A 334 -29.54 11.73 -8.19
CA LEU A 334 -29.47 10.81 -7.04
C LEU A 334 -28.10 10.83 -6.36
N VAL A 335 -27.03 10.93 -7.14
CA VAL A 335 -25.66 11.08 -6.65
C VAL A 335 -25.47 12.36 -5.82
N MET A 336 -26.24 13.43 -6.10
CA MET A 336 -26.20 14.70 -5.35
C MET A 336 -27.11 14.72 -4.12
N ALA A 337 -28.11 13.84 -4.03
CA ALA A 337 -29.12 13.84 -2.96
C ALA A 337 -28.75 13.03 -1.70
N ASP A 338 -27.53 12.49 -1.65
CA ASP A 338 -27.00 11.58 -0.62
C ASP A 338 -27.75 10.23 -0.50
N GLY A 339 -27.11 9.19 -1.03
CA GLY A 339 -27.36 7.79 -0.64
C GLY A 339 -28.64 7.12 -1.16
N ALA A 340 -28.61 6.60 -2.40
CA ALA A 340 -29.30 5.37 -2.75
C ALA A 340 -28.67 4.74 -4.01
N ASP A 341 -28.24 3.48 -3.89
CA ASP A 341 -28.15 2.58 -5.03
C ASP A 341 -29.56 2.41 -5.59
N SER A 342 -29.87 3.12 -6.68
CA SER A 342 -31.09 2.86 -7.44
C SER A 342 -30.88 1.63 -8.30
N ALA A 343 -31.42 0.51 -7.80
CA ALA A 343 -31.85 -0.69 -8.49
C ALA A 343 -31.53 -0.74 -9.99
N THR A 344 -30.53 -1.55 -10.34
CA THR A 344 -30.46 -2.18 -11.65
C THR A 344 -31.43 -3.36 -11.65
N SER A 345 -32.65 -3.12 -12.14
CA SER A 345 -33.51 -4.20 -12.62
C SER A 345 -33.95 -3.93 -14.05
N ASP A 346 -33.81 -4.97 -14.87
CA ASP A 346 -34.55 -5.22 -16.11
C ASP A 346 -34.29 -4.30 -17.30
N LEU A 347 -33.27 -4.66 -18.10
CA LEU A 347 -33.29 -4.57 -19.58
C LEU A 347 -32.07 -5.28 -20.22
N ALA A 348 -31.54 -6.32 -19.57
CA ALA A 348 -30.25 -6.94 -19.89
C ALA A 348 -30.19 -7.81 -21.16
N GLU A 349 -31.18 -7.76 -22.07
CA GLU A 349 -31.18 -8.65 -23.24
C GLU A 349 -31.33 -8.01 -24.62
N ARG A 350 -31.53 -6.69 -24.79
CA ARG A 350 -31.99 -6.16 -26.10
C ARG A 350 -31.29 -4.99 -26.79
N ASN A 351 -30.05 -4.61 -26.47
CA ASN A 351 -29.24 -3.94 -27.50
C ASN A 351 -27.73 -3.96 -27.24
N ASP A 352 -26.99 -4.71 -28.04
CA ASP A 352 -25.52 -4.61 -28.14
C ASP A 352 -25.07 -3.15 -28.34
N LEU A 353 -25.89 -2.34 -29.03
CA LEU A 353 -25.65 -0.92 -29.23
C LEU A 353 -25.67 -0.13 -27.90
N VAL A 354 -26.66 -0.36 -27.03
CA VAL A 354 -26.74 0.29 -25.70
C VAL A 354 -25.55 -0.11 -24.83
N ARG A 355 -25.16 -1.40 -24.87
CA ARG A 355 -23.96 -1.88 -24.20
C ARG A 355 -22.72 -1.12 -24.66
N ARG A 356 -22.52 -0.98 -25.97
CA ARG A 356 -21.37 -0.25 -26.56
C ARG A 356 -21.37 1.22 -26.16
N VAL A 357 -22.54 1.87 -26.13
CA VAL A 357 -22.67 3.26 -25.64
C VAL A 357 -22.24 3.37 -24.18
N ARG A 358 -22.76 2.51 -23.30
CA ARG A 358 -22.41 2.51 -21.87
C ARG A 358 -20.91 2.28 -21.65
N LEU A 359 -20.31 1.35 -22.38
CA LEU A 359 -18.85 1.11 -22.33
C LEU A 359 -18.05 2.33 -22.79
N GLY A 360 -18.49 3.02 -23.85
CA GLY A 360 -17.86 4.25 -24.32
C GLY A 360 -17.95 5.36 -23.28
N VAL A 361 -19.14 5.59 -22.70
CA VAL A 361 -19.36 6.58 -21.66
C VAL A 361 -18.51 6.30 -20.41
N LEU A 362 -18.44 5.05 -19.96
CA LEU A 362 -17.60 4.63 -18.83
C LEU A 362 -16.12 5.00 -19.01
N GLN A 363 -15.60 4.92 -20.24
CA GLN A 363 -14.22 5.29 -20.52
C GLN A 363 -13.98 6.79 -20.31
N HIS A 364 -14.94 7.64 -20.67
CA HIS A 364 -14.87 9.09 -20.41
C HIS A 364 -14.96 9.41 -18.92
N GLN A 365 -15.84 8.73 -18.18
CA GLN A 365 -15.91 8.86 -16.72
C GLN A 365 -14.58 8.52 -16.06
N ARG A 366 -13.96 7.40 -16.45
CA ARG A 366 -12.65 6.98 -15.94
C ARG A 366 -11.56 8.01 -16.20
N GLN A 367 -11.53 8.60 -17.39
CA GLN A 367 -10.58 9.66 -17.74
C GLN A 367 -10.80 10.93 -16.89
N ALA A 368 -12.05 11.32 -16.66
CA ALA A 368 -12.38 12.48 -15.83
C ALA A 368 -11.90 12.30 -14.38
N VAL A 369 -12.22 11.16 -13.75
CA VAL A 369 -11.77 10.87 -12.37
C VAL A 369 -10.24 10.77 -12.29
N THR A 370 -9.59 10.15 -13.28
CA THR A 370 -8.12 10.09 -13.35
C THR A 370 -7.49 11.48 -13.48
N THR A 371 -8.12 12.38 -14.25
CA THR A 371 -7.67 13.76 -14.42
C THR A 371 -7.77 14.55 -13.11
N LEU A 372 -8.85 14.39 -12.34
CA LEU A 372 -8.97 15.00 -11.01
C LEU A 372 -7.83 14.58 -10.07
N ARG A 373 -7.47 13.29 -10.09
CA ARG A 373 -6.35 12.78 -9.31
C ARG A 373 -5.03 13.38 -9.78
N ASN A 374 -4.78 13.44 -11.09
CA ASN A 374 -3.56 14.03 -11.65
C ASN A 374 -3.41 15.53 -11.32
N GLN A 375 -4.53 16.24 -11.16
CA GLN A 375 -4.59 17.64 -10.73
C GLN A 375 -4.49 17.81 -9.20
N ASN A 376 -4.35 16.72 -8.44
CA ASN A 376 -4.38 16.68 -6.97
C ASN A 376 -5.68 17.26 -6.36
N LEU A 377 -6.80 17.17 -7.08
CA LEU A 377 -8.12 17.57 -6.58
C LEU A 377 -8.79 16.47 -5.74
N ILE A 378 -8.42 15.21 -5.98
CA ILE A 378 -8.86 14.05 -5.20
C ILE A 378 -7.67 13.14 -4.89
N ASP A 379 -7.76 12.41 -3.78
CA ASP A 379 -6.78 11.40 -3.43
C ASP A 379 -6.94 10.05 -4.17
N ASP A 380 -5.89 9.23 -4.10
CA ASP A 380 -5.85 7.88 -4.68
C ASP A 380 -6.86 6.91 -4.04
N ILE A 381 -7.43 7.24 -2.87
CA ILE A 381 -8.42 6.39 -2.21
C ILE A 381 -9.78 6.62 -2.87
N VAL A 382 -10.18 7.88 -3.07
CA VAL A 382 -11.39 8.27 -3.81
C VAL A 382 -11.33 7.75 -5.24
N LEU A 383 -10.18 7.88 -5.92
CA LEU A 383 -9.97 7.31 -7.26
C LEU A 383 -10.25 5.80 -7.26
N ARG A 384 -9.64 5.04 -6.35
CA ARG A 384 -9.81 3.58 -6.30
C ARG A 384 -11.24 3.16 -5.98
N GLU A 385 -11.92 3.90 -5.11
CA GLU A 385 -13.30 3.64 -4.73
C GLU A 385 -14.25 3.77 -5.94
N LEU A 386 -14.13 4.86 -6.69
CA LEU A 386 -14.92 5.06 -7.93
C LEU A 386 -14.49 4.10 -9.05
N GLN A 387 -13.20 3.83 -9.16
CA GLN A 387 -12.67 2.91 -10.16
C GLN A 387 -13.17 1.48 -9.95
N ALA A 388 -13.26 1.02 -8.70
CA ALA A 388 -13.83 -0.29 -8.39
C ALA A 388 -15.31 -0.39 -8.78
N ALA A 389 -16.09 0.67 -8.57
CA ALA A 389 -17.48 0.72 -9.01
C ALA A 389 -17.62 0.68 -10.54
N MET A 390 -16.82 1.48 -11.26
CA MET A 390 -16.79 1.47 -12.73
C MET A 390 -16.29 0.13 -13.29
N ASP A 391 -15.33 -0.52 -12.63
CA ASP A 391 -14.81 -1.83 -13.05
C ASP A 391 -15.87 -2.94 -12.90
N LEU A 392 -16.68 -2.89 -11.85
CA LEU A 392 -17.83 -3.79 -11.68
C LEU A 392 -18.87 -3.59 -12.79
N GLU A 393 -19.23 -2.33 -13.10
CA GLU A 393 -20.17 -2.02 -14.17
C GLU A 393 -19.62 -2.47 -15.54
N GLU A 394 -18.34 -2.23 -15.83
CA GLU A 394 -17.70 -2.68 -17.06
C GLU A 394 -17.74 -4.21 -17.20
N VAL A 395 -17.44 -4.96 -16.14
CA VAL A 395 -17.48 -6.43 -16.19
C VAL A 395 -18.90 -6.95 -16.36
N GLN A 396 -19.90 -6.37 -15.69
CA GLN A 396 -21.31 -6.72 -15.89
C GLN A 396 -21.77 -6.47 -17.34
N LEU A 397 -21.27 -5.42 -17.99
CA LEU A 397 -21.56 -5.14 -19.39
C LEU A 397 -20.83 -6.12 -20.34
N LEU A 398 -19.64 -6.60 -19.97
CA LEU A 398 -18.81 -7.48 -20.80
C LEU A 398 -19.16 -8.98 -20.69
N ASP A 399 -19.72 -9.45 -19.56
CA ASP A 399 -20.14 -10.85 -19.35
C ASP A 399 -21.67 -11.03 -19.40
N PRO A 400 -22.28 -11.10 -20.60
CA PRO A 400 -23.69 -11.49 -20.72
C PRO A 400 -23.93 -13.01 -20.58
N ALA A 401 -22.91 -13.81 -20.23
CA ALA A 401 -22.92 -15.27 -20.41
C ALA A 401 -23.15 -16.13 -19.15
N ASP A 402 -23.31 -15.55 -17.95
CA ASP A 402 -23.56 -16.30 -16.70
C ASP A 402 -24.98 -16.04 -16.13
N ALA A 403 -25.90 -15.52 -16.96
CA ALA A 403 -27.30 -15.25 -16.60
C ALA A 403 -28.30 -16.27 -17.19
N GLU A 404 -27.81 -17.41 -17.68
CA GLU A 404 -28.59 -18.65 -17.90
C GLU A 404 -28.28 -19.66 -16.80
#